data_AF-A0A915ATY8-F1
#
_entry.id   AF-A0A915ATY8-F1
#
_cell.length_a   1.000
_cell.length_b   1.000
_cell.length_c   1.000
_cell.angle_alpha   90.00
_cell.angle_beta   90.00
_cell.angle_gamma   90.00
#
_symmetry.space_group_name_H-M   'P 1'
#
loop_
_entity.id
_entity.type
_entity.pdbx_description
1 polymer ?
#
loop_
_entity_poly.entity_id
_entity_poly.type
_entity_poly.pdbx_seq_one_letter_code
_entity_poly.pdbx_strand_id
1 'polypeptide(L)'
;MKRIWYPAVIAQRGVRQRRSPTAKPVDWLQESTTYVDAHTAVVDPFTSSPYPEKDMLEILKNADAKSLSEHSKRMIEKHKKRKLSRLNFDHIPIEEQIVVLFPGQGAQHVGMGAKSMDCPAASKLYDEASEILGYDLKKLCLEGPRTKLEQTIYCQPAVFVSSMAALEKAKRLKDSFLERVTDTAGFSVGEFAALVLAGVMSFQDAVRLVDARAKAMHECNQRISSGMLTVRVSAISRLDEAMADARNLAKEKGELALCEISNYLFCGAKVVGASATCLKFLEDNQERYAFHVVKRLPVSGAFHTRLMDGAMEPMRKALKGVTLMVPRVNVYSNYTGKVYDRKLAEIRNSIVKQIASPVKWEQILQLLYRKHQDYKFPTYMEVGPGRQLGAMLLQVSKKAYKHYENVAA
;
A
#
# COMPACT_ATOMS: atom_id res chain seq x y z
N MET A 1 27.12 50.87 67.44
CA MET A 1 28.45 51.38 67.03
C MET A 1 28.88 50.69 65.74
N LYS A 2 29.43 51.48 64.80
CA LYS A 2 30.25 51.14 63.60
C LYS A 2 29.57 50.56 62.34
N ARG A 3 29.42 51.47 61.36
CA ARG A 3 29.41 51.23 59.90
C ARG A 3 30.74 50.59 59.47
N ILE A 4 30.72 49.68 58.49
CA ILE A 4 31.84 49.50 57.53
C ILE A 4 31.25 49.25 56.13
N TRP A 5 31.78 50.04 55.19
CA TRP A 5 31.59 50.04 53.74
C TRP A 5 32.13 48.78 53.06
N TYR A 6 31.60 48.44 51.89
CA TYR A 6 32.39 47.89 50.78
C TYR A 6 32.08 48.64 49.48
N PRO A 7 33.10 49.16 48.77
CA PRO A 7 32.95 49.77 47.45
C PRO A 7 33.42 48.84 46.31
N ALA A 8 33.06 49.29 45.10
CA ALA A 8 33.73 49.09 43.81
C ALA A 8 33.26 47.95 42.87
N VAL A 9 32.63 48.44 41.80
CA VAL A 9 32.31 47.90 40.46
C VAL A 9 33.56 47.34 39.74
N ILE A 10 33.40 46.32 38.90
CA ILE A 10 33.81 46.29 37.47
C ILE A 10 33.28 45.01 36.79
N ALA A 11 32.63 45.23 35.65
CA ALA A 11 32.01 44.24 34.79
C ALA A 11 33.05 43.38 34.04
N GLN A 12 32.80 42.07 33.97
CA GLN A 12 33.26 41.23 32.85
C GLN A 12 32.05 40.62 32.15
N ARG A 13 32.03 40.81 30.82
CA ARG A 13 30.99 40.40 29.89
C ARG A 13 30.80 38.88 29.93
N GLY A 14 29.70 38.43 30.52
CA GLY A 14 29.15 37.10 30.24
C GLY A 14 28.51 37.09 28.86
N VAL A 15 29.13 36.38 27.91
CA VAL A 15 28.52 36.05 26.61
C VAL A 15 27.23 35.28 26.88
N ARG A 16 26.08 35.94 26.79
CA ARG A 16 24.78 35.27 26.64
C ARG A 16 24.83 34.52 25.31
N GLN A 17 25.16 33.22 25.35
CA GLN A 17 24.76 32.33 24.28
C GLN A 17 23.23 32.38 24.20
N ARG A 18 22.72 33.06 23.17
CA ARG A 18 21.33 32.95 22.75
C ARG A 18 21.07 31.47 22.44
N ARG A 19 20.37 30.77 23.33
CA ARG A 19 19.73 29.50 22.99
C ARG A 19 18.73 29.79 21.87
N SER A 20 19.04 29.32 20.68
CA SER A 20 18.11 29.24 19.56
C SER A 20 16.93 28.33 19.95
N PRO A 21 15.67 28.81 19.96
CA PRO A 21 14.51 28.00 20.31
C PRO A 21 13.92 27.31 19.07
N THR A 22 14.74 26.64 18.29
CA THR A 22 14.27 25.75 17.24
C THR A 22 15.06 24.46 17.34
N ALA A 23 14.59 23.56 18.22
CA ALA A 23 14.92 22.15 18.07
C ALA A 23 14.48 21.77 16.65
N LYS A 24 15.41 21.22 15.85
CA LYS A 24 15.01 20.67 14.55
C LYS A 24 13.95 19.59 14.82
N PRO A 25 12.86 19.53 14.04
CA PRO A 25 11.91 18.43 14.14
C PRO A 25 12.66 17.10 14.03
N VAL A 26 12.24 16.09 14.79
CA VAL A 26 12.91 14.80 14.82
C VAL A 26 12.83 14.16 13.43
N ASP A 27 13.97 13.79 12.85
CA ASP A 27 14.08 13.40 11.43
C ASP A 27 13.15 12.23 11.03
N TRP A 28 12.78 11.34 11.97
CA TRP A 28 11.87 10.21 11.71
C TRP A 28 10.41 10.62 11.42
N LEU A 29 9.98 11.83 11.82
CA LEU A 29 8.61 12.32 11.59
C LEU A 29 8.38 12.80 10.14
N GLN A 30 9.43 13.22 9.43
CA GLN A 30 9.30 13.75 8.06
C GLN A 30 9.06 12.66 7.01
N GLU A 31 9.44 11.42 7.30
CA GLU A 31 9.34 10.32 6.34
C GLU A 31 7.97 9.61 6.36
N SER A 32 7.18 9.75 7.44
CA SER A 32 5.94 8.97 7.60
C SER A 32 4.69 9.74 8.07
N THR A 33 4.80 10.98 8.55
CA THR A 33 3.64 11.72 9.12
C THR A 33 3.33 12.98 8.31
N THR A 34 2.14 13.04 7.69
CA THR A 34 1.69 14.25 6.98
C THR A 34 0.98 15.21 7.94
N TYR A 35 0.95 16.52 7.63
CA TYR A 35 0.16 17.52 8.37
C TYR A 35 -1.30 17.09 8.60
N VAL A 36 -1.87 16.35 7.64
CA VAL A 36 -3.25 15.84 7.73
C VAL A 36 -3.35 14.69 8.75
N ASP A 37 -2.32 13.86 8.89
CA ASP A 37 -2.27 12.82 9.93
C ASP A 37 -2.13 13.46 11.32
N ALA A 38 -1.35 14.55 11.42
CA ALA A 38 -1.24 15.37 12.62
C ALA A 38 -2.57 16.02 13.01
N HIS A 39 -3.26 16.59 12.02
CA HIS A 39 -4.55 17.24 12.21
C HIS A 39 -5.62 16.23 12.64
N THR A 40 -5.82 15.12 11.90
CA THR A 40 -6.85 14.11 12.20
C THR A 40 -6.72 13.51 13.60
N ALA A 41 -5.49 13.26 14.06
CA ALA A 41 -5.22 12.77 15.40
C ALA A 41 -5.58 13.76 16.53
N VAL A 42 -5.50 15.07 16.26
CA VAL A 42 -5.74 16.13 17.26
C VAL A 42 -7.21 16.54 17.31
N VAL A 43 -7.93 16.54 16.17
CA VAL A 43 -9.36 16.91 16.13
C VAL A 43 -10.34 15.74 16.31
N ASP A 44 -9.92 14.48 16.21
CA ASP A 44 -10.79 13.33 16.50
C ASP A 44 -10.48 12.75 17.90
N PRO A 45 -11.30 13.03 18.93
CA PRO A 45 -11.05 12.58 20.31
C PRO A 45 -11.14 11.06 20.50
N PHE A 46 -11.49 10.29 19.46
CA PHE A 46 -11.59 8.83 19.50
C PHE A 46 -10.48 8.11 18.73
N THR A 47 -9.56 8.85 18.09
CA THR A 47 -8.43 8.26 17.35
C THR A 47 -7.16 8.34 18.21
N SER A 48 -6.74 7.21 18.78
CA SER A 48 -5.49 7.14 19.53
C SER A 48 -4.30 7.23 18.57
N SER A 49 -3.62 8.39 18.55
CA SER A 49 -2.37 8.58 17.81
C SER A 49 -1.23 7.81 18.51
N PRO A 50 -0.38 7.08 17.76
CA PRO A 50 0.83 6.47 18.32
C PRO A 50 1.95 7.51 18.59
N TYR A 51 1.74 8.78 18.26
CA TYR A 51 2.71 9.86 18.38
C TYR A 51 2.39 10.81 19.56
N PRO A 52 3.40 11.35 20.27
CA PRO A 52 3.18 12.29 21.37
C PRO A 52 2.42 13.55 20.93
N GLU A 53 1.39 13.94 21.67
CA GLU A 53 0.49 15.07 21.36
C GLU A 53 1.25 16.40 21.20
N LYS A 54 2.30 16.60 22.00
CA LYS A 54 3.15 17.80 21.97
C LYS A 54 3.85 18.00 20.62
N ASP A 55 4.32 16.91 20.01
CA ASP A 55 5.05 16.95 18.74
C ASP A 55 4.10 17.24 17.57
N MET A 56 2.86 16.74 17.67
CA MET A 56 1.79 16.97 16.69
C MET A 56 1.32 18.44 16.69
N LEU A 57 1.19 19.04 17.89
CA LEU A 57 0.83 20.45 18.05
C LEU A 57 1.92 21.40 17.52
N GLU A 58 3.19 21.01 17.61
CA GLU A 58 4.31 21.81 17.09
C GLU A 58 4.33 21.86 15.56
N ILE A 59 3.95 20.76 14.89
CA ILE A 59 3.76 20.72 13.42
C ILE A 59 2.62 21.65 12.98
N LEU A 60 1.49 21.66 13.70
CA LEU A 60 0.36 22.54 13.40
C LEU A 60 0.76 24.02 13.54
N LYS A 61 1.45 24.39 14.63
CA LYS A 61 1.92 25.76 14.87
C LYS A 61 2.93 26.24 13.83
N ASN A 62 3.84 25.37 13.39
CA ASN A 62 4.85 25.72 12.38
C ASN A 62 4.26 25.86 10.96
N ALA A 63 3.13 25.21 10.67
CA ALA A 63 2.42 25.33 9.40
C ALA A 63 1.63 26.65 9.27
N ASP A 64 1.12 27.19 10.38
CA ASP A 64 0.32 28.42 10.42
C ASP A 64 1.16 29.70 10.18
N ALA A 65 2.41 29.74 10.65
CA ALA A 65 3.18 30.99 10.68
C ALA A 65 3.89 31.36 9.35
N LYS A 66 4.05 30.43 8.40
CA LYS A 66 4.86 30.65 7.17
C LYS A 66 4.13 30.45 5.84
N SER A 67 2.86 30.06 5.82
CA SER A 67 2.21 29.58 4.59
C SER A 67 1.18 30.54 3.96
N LEU A 68 0.66 31.56 4.65
CA LEU A 68 -0.66 32.05 4.27
C LEU A 68 -0.77 32.90 2.97
N SER A 69 0.26 33.60 2.46
CA SER A 69 0.07 34.48 1.29
C SER A 69 0.60 33.94 -0.06
N GLU A 70 1.81 33.37 -0.10
CA GLU A 70 2.38 32.78 -1.33
C GLU A 70 2.05 31.30 -1.49
N HIS A 71 1.93 30.55 -0.38
CA HIS A 71 1.52 29.14 -0.43
C HIS A 71 0.06 29.04 -0.89
N SER A 72 -0.82 29.96 -0.49
CA SER A 72 -2.22 29.96 -0.93
C SER A 72 -2.37 30.16 -2.44
N LYS A 73 -1.62 31.10 -3.04
CA LYS A 73 -1.62 31.31 -4.50
C LYS A 73 -1.00 30.12 -5.25
N ARG A 74 0.14 29.61 -4.78
CA ARG A 74 0.76 28.38 -5.32
C ARG A 74 -0.12 27.14 -5.09
N MET A 75 -0.88 27.08 -4.00
CA MET A 75 -1.79 25.98 -3.69
C MET A 75 -3.03 26.03 -4.53
N ILE A 76 -3.55 27.21 -4.88
CA ILE A 76 -4.65 27.40 -5.84
C ILE A 76 -4.20 26.99 -7.25
N GLU A 77 -2.99 27.38 -7.65
CA GLU A 77 -2.43 27.01 -8.96
C GLU A 77 -2.03 25.53 -9.04
N LYS A 78 -1.48 24.97 -7.95
CA LYS A 78 -1.23 23.53 -7.75
C LYS A 78 -2.53 22.75 -7.55
N HIS A 79 -3.61 23.34 -7.03
CA HIS A 79 -4.95 22.75 -7.00
C HIS A 79 -5.55 22.72 -8.40
N LYS A 80 -5.40 23.79 -9.20
CA LYS A 80 -5.79 23.80 -10.61
C LYS A 80 -5.00 22.78 -11.43
N LYS A 81 -3.69 22.62 -11.20
CA LYS A 81 -2.87 21.55 -11.81
C LYS A 81 -3.16 20.15 -11.25
N ARG A 82 -3.48 19.97 -9.97
CA ARG A 82 -3.92 18.68 -9.37
C ARG A 82 -5.34 18.29 -9.81
N LYS A 83 -6.22 19.26 -10.09
CA LYS A 83 -7.53 19.03 -10.71
C LYS A 83 -7.43 18.34 -12.08
N LEU A 84 -6.26 18.37 -12.73
CA LEU A 84 -6.01 17.66 -13.99
C LEU A 84 -5.55 16.20 -13.80
N SER A 85 -5.08 15.78 -12.62
CA SER A 85 -4.55 14.43 -12.39
C SER A 85 -5.59 13.42 -11.86
N ARG A 86 -6.66 13.88 -11.20
CA ARG A 86 -7.71 13.02 -10.64
C ARG A 86 -9.03 13.28 -11.37
N LEU A 87 -9.77 12.21 -11.67
CA LEU A 87 -11.12 12.31 -12.22
C LEU A 87 -12.08 12.83 -11.15
N ASN A 88 -12.96 13.76 -11.57
CA ASN A 88 -13.96 14.38 -10.73
C ASN A 88 -15.28 13.60 -10.81
N PHE A 89 -15.81 13.20 -9.66
CA PHE A 89 -17.09 12.50 -9.50
C PHE A 89 -18.03 13.21 -8.51
N ASP A 90 -17.86 14.53 -8.32
CA ASP A 90 -18.63 15.35 -7.37
C ASP A 90 -20.13 15.40 -7.70
N HIS A 91 -20.52 15.01 -8.92
CA HIS A 91 -21.91 14.89 -9.35
C HIS A 91 -22.62 13.65 -8.78
N ILE A 92 -21.87 12.68 -8.23
CA ILE A 92 -22.42 11.49 -7.56
C ILE A 92 -22.34 11.74 -6.05
N PRO A 93 -23.45 11.68 -5.28
CA PRO A 93 -23.40 11.79 -3.82
C PRO A 93 -22.42 10.79 -3.20
N ILE A 94 -21.65 11.17 -2.17
CA ILE A 94 -20.54 10.34 -1.66
C ILE A 94 -21.03 8.97 -1.17
N GLU A 95 -22.21 8.92 -0.56
CA GLU A 95 -22.90 7.71 -0.11
C GLU A 95 -23.33 6.79 -1.26
N GLU A 96 -23.44 7.33 -2.47
CA GLU A 96 -23.75 6.57 -3.67
C GLU A 96 -22.49 6.09 -4.39
N GLN A 97 -21.33 6.67 -4.12
CA GLN A 97 -20.09 6.29 -4.78
C GLN A 97 -19.60 4.90 -4.31
N ILE A 98 -18.99 4.17 -5.24
CA ILE A 98 -18.37 2.86 -4.99
C ILE A 98 -16.86 2.96 -5.19
N VAL A 99 -16.12 2.44 -4.21
CA VAL A 99 -14.67 2.18 -4.27
C VAL A 99 -14.46 0.67 -4.38
N VAL A 100 -13.91 0.20 -5.49
CA VAL A 100 -13.67 -1.24 -5.69
C VAL A 100 -12.26 -1.63 -5.30
N LEU A 101 -12.12 -2.57 -4.37
CA LEU A 101 -10.88 -3.06 -3.81
C LEU A 101 -10.59 -4.49 -4.30
N PHE A 102 -9.39 -4.75 -4.80
CA PHE A 102 -9.00 -6.06 -5.33
C PHE A 102 -7.89 -6.71 -4.50
N PRO A 103 -8.11 -7.92 -3.94
CA PRO A 103 -7.14 -8.58 -3.09
C PRO A 103 -5.90 -9.04 -3.86
N GLY A 104 -4.83 -9.31 -3.13
CA GLY A 104 -3.57 -9.82 -3.67
C GLY A 104 -3.31 -11.28 -3.32
N GLN A 105 -2.09 -11.74 -3.59
CA GLN A 105 -1.59 -13.02 -3.10
C GLN A 105 -1.67 -13.07 -1.56
N GLY A 106 -2.12 -14.20 -1.04
CA GLY A 106 -2.52 -14.41 0.36
C GLY A 106 -4.02 -14.64 0.54
N ALA A 107 -4.84 -14.27 -0.45
CA ALA A 107 -6.28 -14.46 -0.44
C ALA A 107 -6.75 -15.79 -1.07
N GLN A 108 -5.87 -16.48 -1.80
CA GLN A 108 -6.18 -17.73 -2.49
C GLN A 108 -6.55 -18.85 -1.52
N HIS A 109 -7.50 -19.68 -1.93
CA HIS A 109 -7.89 -20.91 -1.25
C HIS A 109 -8.56 -21.84 -2.28
N VAL A 110 -8.48 -23.15 -2.05
CA VAL A 110 -9.21 -24.12 -2.88
C VAL A 110 -10.71 -23.90 -2.69
N GLY A 111 -11.46 -23.93 -3.80
CA GLY A 111 -12.88 -23.58 -3.84
C GLY A 111 -13.14 -22.10 -4.16
N MET A 112 -12.10 -21.27 -4.29
CA MET A 112 -12.29 -19.89 -4.75
C MET A 112 -12.80 -19.88 -6.18
N GLY A 113 -13.73 -18.98 -6.50
CA GLY A 113 -14.40 -18.96 -7.80
C GLY A 113 -15.74 -19.69 -7.82
N ALA A 114 -15.99 -20.60 -6.88
CA ALA A 114 -17.23 -21.39 -6.86
C ALA A 114 -18.48 -20.51 -6.76
N LYS A 115 -18.38 -19.41 -6.00
CA LYS A 115 -19.49 -18.47 -5.82
C LYS A 115 -19.77 -17.63 -7.04
N SER A 116 -18.88 -17.61 -8.03
CA SER A 116 -19.07 -16.90 -9.29
C SER A 116 -19.52 -17.80 -10.44
N MET A 117 -19.55 -19.13 -10.24
CA MET A 117 -19.85 -20.09 -11.32
C MET A 117 -21.30 -20.01 -11.81
N ASP A 118 -22.21 -19.46 -11.01
CA ASP A 118 -23.61 -19.16 -11.38
C ASP A 118 -23.73 -18.00 -12.40
N CYS A 119 -22.65 -17.25 -12.62
CA CYS A 119 -22.57 -16.18 -13.60
C CYS A 119 -21.86 -16.68 -14.87
N PRO A 120 -22.55 -16.82 -16.02
CA PRO A 120 -21.92 -17.28 -17.26
C PRO A 120 -20.74 -16.42 -17.72
N ALA A 121 -20.81 -15.09 -17.52
CA ALA A 121 -19.71 -14.19 -17.82
C ALA A 121 -18.47 -14.47 -16.96
N ALA A 122 -18.66 -14.81 -15.69
CA ALA A 122 -17.56 -15.19 -14.80
C ALA A 122 -16.94 -16.54 -15.20
N SER A 123 -17.75 -17.56 -15.55
CA SER A 123 -17.20 -18.83 -16.06
C SER A 123 -16.37 -18.61 -17.32
N LYS A 124 -16.86 -17.79 -18.27
CA LYS A 124 -16.15 -17.49 -19.52
C LYS A 124 -14.76 -16.89 -19.27
N LEU A 125 -14.61 -16.04 -18.25
CA LEU A 125 -13.30 -15.48 -17.90
C LEU A 125 -12.30 -16.56 -17.45
N TYR A 126 -12.75 -17.59 -16.75
CA TYR A 126 -11.89 -18.74 -16.41
C TYR A 126 -11.52 -19.55 -17.64
N ASP A 127 -12.45 -19.76 -18.56
CA ASP A 127 -12.21 -20.51 -19.78
C ASP A 127 -11.21 -19.76 -20.68
N GLU A 128 -11.43 -18.45 -20.91
CA GLU A 128 -10.51 -17.57 -21.65
C GLU A 128 -9.12 -17.50 -20.99
N ALA A 129 -9.05 -17.39 -19.65
CA ALA A 129 -7.78 -17.39 -18.95
C ALA A 129 -7.06 -18.74 -19.07
N SER A 130 -7.78 -19.86 -18.98
CA SER A 130 -7.20 -21.21 -19.08
C SER A 130 -6.60 -21.45 -20.47
N GLU A 131 -7.26 -20.95 -21.52
CA GLU A 131 -6.74 -20.97 -22.89
C GLU A 131 -5.44 -20.17 -23.02
N ILE A 132 -5.40 -18.94 -22.48
CA ILE A 132 -4.21 -18.08 -22.52
C ILE A 132 -3.04 -18.69 -21.73
N LEU A 133 -3.34 -19.31 -20.58
CA LEU A 133 -2.34 -19.87 -19.67
C LEU A 133 -1.84 -21.26 -20.10
N GLY A 134 -2.61 -21.97 -20.92
CA GLY A 134 -2.30 -23.32 -21.38
C GLY A 134 -2.54 -24.41 -20.31
N TYR A 135 -3.32 -24.12 -19.27
CA TYR A 135 -3.72 -25.10 -18.26
C TYR A 135 -5.09 -24.74 -17.67
N ASP A 136 -5.78 -25.72 -17.11
CA ASP A 136 -7.10 -25.53 -16.50
C ASP A 136 -7.00 -24.78 -15.16
N LEU A 137 -7.07 -23.45 -15.24
CA LEU A 137 -7.05 -22.57 -14.07
C LEU A 137 -8.32 -22.74 -13.25
N LYS A 138 -9.46 -22.95 -13.91
CA LYS A 138 -10.76 -23.13 -13.26
C LYS A 138 -10.73 -24.30 -12.30
N LYS A 139 -10.32 -25.47 -12.78
CA LYS A 139 -10.16 -26.68 -11.97
C LYS A 139 -9.16 -26.46 -10.84
N LEU A 140 -8.04 -25.79 -11.10
CA LEU A 140 -7.06 -25.50 -10.05
C LEU A 140 -7.64 -24.62 -8.94
N CYS A 141 -8.45 -23.61 -9.27
CA CYS A 141 -9.09 -22.76 -8.27
C CYS A 141 -10.18 -23.50 -7.48
N LEU A 142 -11.00 -24.29 -8.15
CA LEU A 142 -12.15 -24.98 -7.54
C LEU A 142 -11.73 -26.22 -6.73
N GLU A 143 -10.79 -27.01 -7.25
CA GLU A 143 -10.47 -28.35 -6.76
C GLU A 143 -9.04 -28.47 -6.21
N GLY A 144 -8.13 -27.57 -6.60
CA GLY A 144 -6.74 -27.60 -6.16
C GLY A 144 -5.85 -28.52 -7.01
N PRO A 145 -4.78 -29.12 -6.43
CA PRO A 145 -4.46 -29.16 -5.00
C PRO A 145 -3.94 -27.83 -4.46
N ARG A 146 -4.13 -27.61 -3.16
CA ARG A 146 -3.68 -26.40 -2.45
C ARG A 146 -2.19 -26.11 -2.65
N THR A 147 -1.35 -27.14 -2.59
CA THR A 147 0.11 -27.04 -2.76
C THR A 147 0.52 -26.49 -4.12
N LYS A 148 -0.26 -26.75 -5.17
CA LYS A 148 -0.04 -26.18 -6.51
C LYS A 148 -0.57 -24.75 -6.56
N LEU A 149 -1.80 -24.53 -6.06
CA LEU A 149 -2.43 -23.20 -6.06
C LEU A 149 -1.61 -22.14 -5.29
N GLU A 150 -0.92 -22.54 -4.22
CA GLU A 150 -0.07 -21.64 -3.41
C GLU A 150 1.25 -21.25 -4.10
N GLN A 151 1.67 -21.93 -5.17
CA GLN A 151 2.87 -21.53 -5.91
C GLN A 151 2.61 -20.22 -6.65
N THR A 152 3.55 -19.30 -6.58
CA THR A 152 3.43 -17.94 -7.15
C THR A 152 2.96 -17.91 -8.60
N ILE A 153 3.47 -18.83 -9.43
CA ILE A 153 3.13 -18.95 -10.86
C ILE A 153 1.64 -19.23 -11.09
N TYR A 154 0.98 -19.94 -10.18
CA TYR A 154 -0.45 -20.25 -10.28
C TYR A 154 -1.30 -19.30 -9.46
N CYS A 155 -0.84 -18.95 -8.25
CA CYS A 155 -1.56 -18.11 -7.31
C CYS A 155 -1.91 -16.73 -7.89
N GLN A 156 -0.96 -16.09 -8.57
CA GLN A 156 -1.17 -14.74 -9.10
C GLN A 156 -2.25 -14.70 -10.20
N PRO A 157 -2.18 -15.51 -11.28
CA PRO A 157 -3.27 -15.62 -12.24
C PRO A 157 -4.58 -16.01 -11.58
N ALA A 158 -4.54 -16.96 -10.64
CA ALA A 158 -5.73 -17.45 -9.97
C ALA A 158 -6.46 -16.35 -9.19
N VAL A 159 -5.75 -15.58 -8.36
CA VAL A 159 -6.34 -14.44 -7.62
C VAL A 159 -6.87 -13.36 -8.57
N PHE A 160 -6.12 -13.04 -9.64
CA PHE A 160 -6.55 -12.06 -10.63
C PHE A 160 -7.85 -12.46 -11.32
N VAL A 161 -7.92 -13.68 -11.88
CA VAL A 161 -9.10 -14.17 -12.61
C VAL A 161 -10.28 -14.34 -11.68
N SER A 162 -10.09 -14.87 -10.47
CA SER A 162 -11.15 -14.94 -9.45
C SER A 162 -11.69 -13.56 -9.09
N SER A 163 -10.84 -12.54 -9.03
CA SER A 163 -11.26 -11.14 -8.80
C SER A 163 -12.09 -10.59 -9.96
N MET A 164 -11.71 -10.88 -11.21
CA MET A 164 -12.48 -10.47 -12.39
C MET A 164 -13.82 -11.21 -12.48
N ALA A 165 -13.86 -12.50 -12.13
CA ALA A 165 -15.08 -13.29 -12.03
C ALA A 165 -16.06 -12.72 -10.98
N ALA A 166 -15.55 -12.39 -9.79
CA ALA A 166 -16.34 -11.73 -8.75
C ALA A 166 -16.84 -10.35 -9.19
N LEU A 167 -16.08 -9.63 -10.02
CA LEU A 167 -16.49 -8.34 -10.59
C LEU A 167 -17.68 -8.50 -11.54
N GLU A 168 -17.69 -9.54 -12.38
CA GLU A 168 -18.86 -9.85 -13.23
C GLU A 168 -20.10 -10.15 -12.40
N LYS A 169 -19.93 -10.82 -11.26
CA LYS A 169 -21.02 -11.01 -10.30
C LYS A 169 -21.47 -9.68 -9.66
N ALA A 170 -20.53 -8.84 -9.22
CA ALA A 170 -20.83 -7.53 -8.62
C ALA A 170 -21.65 -6.63 -9.57
N LYS A 171 -21.31 -6.62 -10.86
CA LYS A 171 -22.05 -5.88 -11.90
C LYS A 171 -23.53 -6.29 -12.02
N ARG A 172 -23.89 -7.51 -11.62
CA ARG A 172 -25.27 -8.02 -11.63
C ARG A 172 -26.04 -7.76 -10.33
N LEU A 173 -25.33 -7.49 -9.23
CA LEU A 173 -25.95 -7.30 -7.92
C LEU A 173 -26.50 -5.89 -7.70
N LYS A 174 -26.01 -4.90 -8.44
CA LYS A 174 -26.42 -3.49 -8.31
C LYS A 174 -26.66 -2.87 -9.68
N ASP A 175 -27.83 -2.30 -9.89
CA ASP A 175 -28.11 -1.47 -11.05
C ASP A 175 -27.15 -0.27 -11.10
N SER A 176 -26.79 0.15 -12.31
CA SER A 176 -25.81 1.22 -12.54
C SER A 176 -24.48 1.05 -11.79
N PHE A 177 -24.07 -0.19 -11.44
CA PHE A 177 -22.85 -0.46 -10.67
C PHE A 177 -21.65 0.31 -11.22
N LEU A 178 -21.39 0.19 -12.52
CA LEU A 178 -20.24 0.82 -13.17
C LEU A 178 -20.30 2.35 -13.20
N GLU A 179 -21.50 2.93 -13.27
CA GLU A 179 -21.71 4.39 -13.26
C GLU A 179 -21.38 4.98 -11.89
N ARG A 180 -21.53 4.17 -10.83
CA ARG A 180 -21.26 4.55 -9.44
C ARG A 180 -19.81 4.27 -9.01
N VAL A 181 -19.03 3.52 -9.79
CA VAL A 181 -17.61 3.29 -9.48
C VAL A 181 -16.82 4.57 -9.78
N THR A 182 -16.18 5.11 -8.75
CA THR A 182 -15.40 6.37 -8.84
C THR A 182 -13.91 6.16 -8.61
N ASP A 183 -13.58 5.13 -7.84
CA ASP A 183 -12.22 4.81 -7.43
C ASP A 183 -12.02 3.28 -7.40
N THR A 184 -10.80 2.84 -7.69
CA THR A 184 -10.42 1.44 -7.53
C THR A 184 -8.95 1.31 -7.12
N ALA A 185 -8.68 0.34 -6.26
CA ALA A 185 -7.32 0.02 -5.82
C ALA A 185 -7.20 -1.50 -5.69
N GLY A 186 -6.02 -2.03 -5.96
CA GLY A 186 -5.74 -3.44 -5.76
C GLY A 186 -4.43 -3.65 -5.04
N PHE A 187 -4.35 -4.67 -4.19
CA PHE A 187 -3.15 -4.96 -3.43
C PHE A 187 -2.21 -5.86 -4.23
N SER A 188 -1.00 -5.36 -4.55
CA SER A 188 0.00 -6.11 -5.33
C SER A 188 -0.58 -6.61 -6.67
N VAL A 189 -0.74 -7.93 -6.87
CA VAL A 189 -1.34 -8.49 -8.10
C VAL A 189 -2.78 -8.00 -8.34
N GLY A 190 -3.52 -7.65 -7.29
CA GLY A 190 -4.86 -7.08 -7.42
C GLY A 190 -4.89 -5.75 -8.19
N GLU A 191 -3.76 -5.04 -8.29
CA GLU A 191 -3.66 -3.80 -9.07
C GLU A 191 -3.97 -4.02 -10.55
N PHE A 192 -3.72 -5.21 -11.10
CA PHE A 192 -4.07 -5.54 -12.47
C PHE A 192 -5.59 -5.61 -12.65
N ALA A 193 -6.34 -6.15 -11.69
CA ALA A 193 -7.80 -6.12 -11.72
C ALA A 193 -8.35 -4.70 -11.61
N ALA A 194 -7.72 -3.85 -10.78
CA ALA A 194 -8.03 -2.42 -10.68
C ALA A 194 -7.82 -1.69 -12.03
N LEU A 195 -6.71 -1.96 -12.71
CA LEU A 195 -6.39 -1.39 -14.02
C LEU A 195 -7.37 -1.86 -15.11
N VAL A 196 -7.79 -3.13 -15.09
CA VAL A 196 -8.79 -3.67 -16.04
C VAL A 196 -10.17 -3.04 -15.79
N LEU A 197 -10.63 -2.96 -14.54
CA LEU A 197 -11.90 -2.29 -14.20
C LEU A 197 -11.90 -0.84 -14.68
N ALA A 198 -10.78 -0.13 -14.49
CA ALA A 198 -10.63 1.24 -14.95
C ALA A 198 -10.48 1.39 -16.47
N GLY A 199 -10.41 0.28 -17.20
CA GLY A 199 -10.30 0.26 -18.66
C GLY A 199 -8.92 0.62 -19.18
N VAL A 200 -7.87 0.51 -18.36
CA VAL A 200 -6.49 0.82 -18.76
C VAL A 200 -5.92 -0.25 -19.68
N MET A 201 -6.33 -1.51 -19.52
CA MET A 201 -5.92 -2.62 -20.39
C MET A 201 -7.06 -3.63 -20.51
N SER A 202 -6.98 -4.49 -21.52
CA SER A 202 -7.92 -5.60 -21.70
C SER A 202 -7.71 -6.69 -20.64
N PHE A 203 -8.74 -7.51 -20.44
CA PHE A 203 -8.63 -8.69 -19.56
C PHE A 203 -7.54 -9.64 -20.06
N GLN A 204 -7.52 -9.93 -21.36
CA GLN A 204 -6.59 -10.89 -21.96
C GLN A 204 -5.13 -10.42 -21.84
N ASP A 205 -4.87 -9.13 -22.05
CA ASP A 205 -3.54 -8.56 -21.83
C ASP A 205 -3.13 -8.62 -20.35
N ALA A 206 -4.07 -8.34 -19.44
CA ALA A 206 -3.81 -8.46 -18.01
C ALA A 206 -3.50 -9.90 -17.60
N VAL A 207 -4.19 -10.92 -18.13
CA VAL A 207 -3.85 -12.35 -17.89
C VAL A 207 -2.40 -12.62 -18.31
N ARG A 208 -2.01 -12.23 -19.52
CA ARG A 208 -0.64 -12.43 -20.04
C ARG A 208 0.40 -11.70 -19.20
N LEU A 209 0.11 -10.47 -18.77
CA LEU A 209 0.99 -9.68 -17.91
C LEU A 209 1.14 -10.30 -16.52
N VAL A 210 0.04 -10.74 -15.92
CA VAL A 210 0.05 -11.38 -14.60
C VAL A 210 0.81 -12.70 -14.65
N ASP A 211 0.63 -13.50 -15.70
CA ASP A 211 1.41 -14.72 -15.91
C ASP A 211 2.91 -14.44 -16.07
N ALA A 212 3.29 -13.48 -16.92
CA ALA A 212 4.68 -13.06 -17.09
C ALA A 212 5.29 -12.55 -15.77
N ARG A 213 4.55 -11.74 -15.02
CA ARG A 213 4.94 -11.27 -13.68
C ARG A 213 5.12 -12.43 -12.72
N ALA A 214 4.17 -13.36 -12.67
CA ALA A 214 4.19 -14.49 -11.76
C ALA A 214 5.40 -15.40 -12.00
N LYS A 215 5.67 -15.73 -13.27
CA LYS A 215 6.85 -16.50 -13.69
C LYS A 215 8.15 -15.79 -13.33
N ALA A 216 8.27 -14.51 -13.67
CA ALA A 216 9.50 -13.75 -13.42
C ALA A 216 9.79 -13.56 -11.91
N MET A 217 8.76 -13.27 -11.11
CA MET A 217 8.90 -13.16 -9.65
C MET A 217 9.19 -14.52 -9.01
N HIS A 218 8.58 -15.59 -9.51
CA HIS A 218 8.88 -16.94 -9.06
C HIS A 218 10.34 -17.32 -9.32
N GLU A 219 10.87 -17.01 -10.50
CA GLU A 219 12.28 -17.25 -10.83
C GLU A 219 13.23 -16.50 -9.90
N CYS A 220 12.93 -15.24 -9.57
CA CYS A 220 13.74 -14.46 -8.63
C CYS A 220 13.82 -15.14 -7.25
N ASN A 221 12.72 -15.73 -6.78
CA ASN A 221 12.67 -16.42 -5.50
C ASN A 221 13.50 -17.72 -5.46
N GLN A 222 13.68 -18.41 -6.58
CA GLN A 222 14.46 -19.66 -6.62
C GLN A 222 15.96 -19.44 -6.41
N ARG A 223 16.44 -18.21 -6.59
CA ARG A 223 17.87 -17.90 -6.53
C ARG A 223 18.41 -17.87 -5.10
N ILE A 224 17.59 -17.42 -4.15
CA ILE A 224 18.05 -17.12 -2.79
C ILE A 224 16.94 -17.43 -1.77
N SER A 225 17.31 -18.18 -0.73
CA SER A 225 16.43 -18.43 0.42
C SER A 225 16.08 -17.11 1.12
N SER A 226 14.80 -16.76 1.03
CA SER A 226 14.26 -15.50 1.54
C SER A 226 12.80 -15.68 1.94
N GLY A 227 12.22 -14.67 2.57
CA GLY A 227 10.83 -14.70 3.02
C GLY A 227 10.38 -13.34 3.54
N MET A 228 9.21 -13.33 4.19
CA MET A 228 8.58 -12.09 4.64
C MET A 228 8.00 -12.22 6.05
N LEU A 229 8.14 -11.17 6.88
CA LEU A 229 7.55 -11.06 8.22
C LEU A 229 6.57 -9.90 8.26
N THR A 230 5.38 -10.13 8.84
CA THR A 230 4.53 -9.02 9.28
C THR A 230 5.02 -8.56 10.65
N VAL A 231 5.31 -7.27 10.78
CA VAL A 231 5.79 -6.65 12.02
C VAL A 231 4.85 -5.54 12.47
N ARG A 232 4.65 -5.43 13.78
CA ARG A 232 4.00 -4.30 14.43
C ARG A 232 5.07 -3.35 14.96
N VAL A 233 4.89 -2.06 14.70
CA VAL A 233 5.80 -1.00 15.13
C VAL A 233 5.02 0.09 15.86
N SER A 234 5.71 0.78 16.76
CA SER A 234 5.25 1.96 17.51
C SER A 234 6.29 3.08 17.39
N ALA A 235 6.05 4.24 18.00
CA ALA A 235 6.98 5.37 17.97
C ALA A 235 8.35 5.06 18.59
N ILE A 236 8.46 4.05 19.47
CA ILE A 236 9.73 3.64 20.08
C ILE A 236 10.45 2.53 19.28
N SER A 237 9.80 1.95 18.26
CA SER A 237 10.39 0.87 17.47
C SER A 237 11.56 1.38 16.65
N ARG A 238 12.70 0.70 16.77
CA ARG A 238 13.93 0.98 16.02
C ARG A 238 14.10 -0.02 14.87
N LEU A 239 13.04 -0.20 14.06
CA LEU A 239 13.01 -1.21 13.00
C LEU A 239 14.09 -0.96 11.94
N ASP A 240 14.37 0.29 11.58
CA ASP A 240 15.39 0.61 10.57
C ASP A 240 16.80 0.26 11.04
N GLU A 241 17.10 0.49 12.34
CA GLU A 241 18.35 0.01 12.98
C GLU A 241 18.42 -1.52 12.97
N ALA A 242 17.33 -2.20 13.34
CA ALA A 242 17.26 -3.66 13.34
C ALA A 242 17.51 -4.25 11.94
N MET A 243 16.91 -3.66 10.90
CA MET A 243 17.13 -4.08 9.51
C MET A 243 18.56 -3.80 9.06
N ALA A 244 19.17 -2.70 9.50
CA ALA A 244 20.58 -2.40 9.21
C ALA A 244 21.52 -3.42 9.85
N ASP A 245 21.32 -3.75 11.12
CA ASP A 245 22.12 -4.73 11.85
C ASP A 245 21.92 -6.14 11.28
N ALA A 246 20.70 -6.51 10.90
CA ALA A 246 20.41 -7.76 10.19
C ALA A 246 21.22 -7.87 8.90
N ARG A 247 21.25 -6.79 8.10
CA ARG A 247 22.05 -6.73 6.86
C ARG A 247 23.55 -6.82 7.14
N ASN A 248 24.05 -6.21 8.21
CA ASN A 248 25.46 -6.29 8.58
C ASN A 248 25.85 -7.72 8.95
N LEU A 249 25.04 -8.40 9.76
CA LEU A 249 25.24 -9.82 10.09
C LEU A 249 25.25 -10.71 8.84
N ALA A 250 24.33 -10.47 7.90
CA ALA A 250 24.32 -11.23 6.64
C ALA A 250 25.60 -10.99 5.81
N LYS A 251 26.13 -9.76 5.77
CA LYS A 251 27.41 -9.46 5.09
C LYS A 251 28.59 -10.16 5.76
N GLU A 252 28.65 -10.15 7.10
CA GLU A 252 29.71 -10.84 7.87
C GLU A 252 29.73 -12.35 7.58
N LYS A 253 28.57 -12.94 7.33
CA LYS A 253 28.43 -14.35 6.91
C LYS A 253 28.65 -14.59 5.41
N GLY A 254 28.93 -13.56 4.61
CA GLY A 254 29.06 -13.68 3.15
C GLY A 254 27.74 -14.00 2.44
N GLU A 255 26.59 -13.73 3.07
CA GLU A 255 25.26 -13.96 2.52
C GLU A 255 24.66 -12.71 1.87
N LEU A 256 23.56 -12.86 1.12
CA LEU A 256 22.84 -11.70 0.61
C LEU A 256 22.25 -10.87 1.77
N ALA A 257 22.73 -9.63 1.87
CA ALA A 257 22.25 -8.63 2.82
C ALA A 257 20.92 -7.99 2.40
N LEU A 258 19.84 -8.79 2.38
CA LEU A 258 18.49 -8.36 2.03
C LEU A 258 17.64 -8.22 3.29
N CYS A 259 17.19 -7.01 3.59
CA CYS A 259 16.21 -6.73 4.65
C CYS A 259 15.58 -5.37 4.37
N GLU A 260 14.37 -5.36 3.80
CA GLU A 260 13.71 -4.17 3.26
C GLU A 260 12.21 -4.20 3.58
N ILE A 261 11.60 -3.02 3.76
CA ILE A 261 10.14 -2.94 3.83
C ILE A 261 9.58 -3.33 2.45
N SER A 262 8.69 -4.31 2.45
CA SER A 262 8.00 -4.84 1.26
C SER A 262 6.57 -4.31 1.15
N ASN A 263 5.88 -4.12 2.28
CA ASN A 263 4.52 -3.56 2.28
C ASN A 263 4.31 -2.64 3.47
N TYR A 264 3.72 -1.47 3.22
CA TYR A 264 3.11 -0.60 4.22
C TYR A 264 1.63 -0.96 4.27
N LEU A 265 1.17 -1.67 5.32
CA LEU A 265 -0.21 -2.19 5.35
C LEU A 265 -1.18 -1.15 5.88
N PHE A 266 -0.91 -0.64 7.08
CA PHE A 266 -1.67 0.38 7.80
C PHE A 266 -0.83 0.88 8.98
N CYS A 267 -1.30 1.91 9.68
CA CYS A 267 -0.54 2.54 10.76
C CYS A 267 -0.07 1.52 11.80
N GLY A 268 1.24 1.50 12.02
CA GLY A 268 1.89 0.58 12.95
C GLY A 268 2.02 -0.87 12.47
N ALA A 269 1.72 -1.19 11.20
CA ALA A 269 1.87 -2.53 10.64
C ALA A 269 2.56 -2.51 9.26
N LYS A 270 3.71 -3.19 9.19
CA LYS A 270 4.54 -3.29 7.97
C LYS A 270 4.85 -4.76 7.67
N VAL A 271 5.26 -5.03 6.44
CA VAL A 271 5.85 -6.31 6.05
C VAL A 271 7.28 -6.08 5.65
N VAL A 272 8.20 -6.86 6.22
CA VAL A 272 9.62 -6.86 5.89
C VAL A 272 9.92 -8.06 5.00
N GLY A 273 10.51 -7.85 3.83
CA GLY A 273 11.09 -8.90 3.00
C GLY A 273 12.58 -9.02 3.26
N ALA A 274 13.07 -10.22 3.57
CA ALA A 274 14.45 -10.40 3.99
C ALA A 274 15.02 -11.79 3.62
N SER A 275 16.36 -11.90 3.59
CA SER A 275 17.06 -13.18 3.48
C SER A 275 16.90 -14.00 4.76
N ALA A 276 17.13 -15.33 4.69
CA ALA A 276 16.93 -16.24 5.82
C ALA A 276 17.65 -15.80 7.12
N THR A 277 18.91 -15.37 7.02
CA THR A 277 19.67 -14.84 8.18
C THR A 277 19.06 -13.56 8.73
N CYS A 278 18.65 -12.63 7.86
CA CYS A 278 18.05 -11.38 8.30
C CYS A 278 16.68 -11.61 8.97
N LEU A 279 15.87 -12.55 8.47
CA LEU A 279 14.60 -12.92 9.09
C LEU A 279 14.81 -13.42 10.52
N LYS A 280 15.73 -14.37 10.69
CA LYS A 280 16.06 -14.93 12.01
C LYS A 280 16.57 -13.84 12.96
N PHE A 281 17.43 -12.95 12.49
CA PHE A 281 17.90 -11.82 13.31
C PHE A 281 16.73 -10.96 13.82
N LEU A 282 15.77 -10.61 12.95
CA LEU A 282 14.62 -9.81 13.35
C LEU A 282 13.72 -10.55 14.36
N GLU A 283 13.50 -11.86 14.18
CA GLU A 283 12.74 -12.69 15.11
C GLU A 283 13.42 -12.74 16.49
N ASP A 284 14.73 -12.94 16.53
CA ASP A 284 15.53 -13.08 17.75
C ASP A 284 15.75 -11.75 18.50
N ASN A 285 15.61 -10.60 17.83
CA ASN A 285 15.95 -9.28 18.41
C ASN A 285 14.75 -8.31 18.54
N GLN A 286 13.51 -8.77 18.33
CA GLN A 286 12.33 -7.90 18.32
C GLN A 286 12.17 -7.06 19.60
N GLU A 287 12.48 -7.62 20.78
CA GLU A 287 12.44 -6.91 22.06
C GLU A 287 13.48 -5.78 22.14
N ARG A 288 14.72 -6.06 21.71
CA ARG A 288 15.83 -5.09 21.73
C ARG A 288 15.52 -3.84 20.91
N TYR A 289 14.83 -3.99 19.79
CA TYR A 289 14.46 -2.89 18.90
C TYR A 289 13.00 -2.45 19.07
N ALA A 290 12.32 -2.93 20.11
CA ALA A 290 10.97 -2.52 20.49
C ALA A 290 9.92 -2.63 19.36
N PHE A 291 9.96 -3.70 18.56
CA PHE A 291 8.90 -4.06 17.61
C PHE A 291 8.39 -5.48 17.92
N HIS A 292 7.30 -5.91 17.27
CA HIS A 292 6.74 -7.25 17.48
C HIS A 292 6.57 -7.98 16.15
N VAL A 293 7.13 -9.18 16.01
CA VAL A 293 6.89 -10.05 14.86
C VAL A 293 5.54 -10.71 15.01
N VAL A 294 4.57 -10.34 14.16
CA VAL A 294 3.21 -10.89 14.21
C VAL A 294 3.17 -12.30 13.64
N LYS A 295 3.77 -12.49 12.46
CA LYS A 295 3.81 -13.78 11.77
C LYS A 295 4.83 -13.78 10.65
N ARG A 296 5.35 -14.97 10.36
CA ARG A 296 6.02 -15.28 9.10
C ARG A 296 4.98 -15.56 8.02
N LEU A 297 5.11 -14.92 6.85
CA LEU A 297 4.19 -15.13 5.74
C LEU A 297 4.55 -16.43 5.01
N PRO A 298 3.56 -17.28 4.67
CA PRO A 298 3.78 -18.53 3.93
C PRO A 298 4.01 -18.23 2.44
N VAL A 299 5.12 -17.58 2.13
CA VAL A 299 5.51 -17.17 0.78
C VAL A 299 6.91 -17.65 0.46
N SER A 300 7.18 -17.86 -0.83
CA SER A 300 8.44 -18.44 -1.32
C SER A 300 9.60 -17.46 -1.41
N GLY A 301 9.39 -16.16 -1.15
CA GLY A 301 10.48 -15.20 -1.15
C GLY A 301 10.09 -13.78 -0.72
N ALA A 302 11.09 -12.91 -0.70
CA ALA A 302 10.98 -11.50 -0.30
C ALA A 302 10.44 -10.62 -1.44
N PHE A 303 9.15 -10.72 -1.75
CA PHE A 303 8.49 -9.92 -2.79
C PHE A 303 8.57 -8.41 -2.52
N HIS A 304 8.43 -7.58 -3.57
CA HIS A 304 8.44 -6.11 -3.46
C HIS A 304 9.68 -5.52 -2.78
N THR A 305 10.80 -6.23 -2.91
CA THR A 305 12.15 -5.79 -2.52
C THR A 305 13.05 -5.84 -3.74
N ARG A 306 14.30 -5.38 -3.61
CA ARG A 306 15.30 -5.48 -4.69
C ARG A 306 15.60 -6.91 -5.15
N LEU A 307 15.20 -7.94 -4.38
CA LEU A 307 15.28 -9.34 -4.86
C LEU A 307 14.49 -9.54 -6.16
N MET A 308 13.44 -8.75 -6.37
CA MET A 308 12.59 -8.82 -7.56
C MET A 308 13.11 -7.98 -8.74
N ASP A 309 14.29 -7.36 -8.65
CA ASP A 309 14.80 -6.50 -9.73
C ASP A 309 14.91 -7.24 -11.07
N GLY A 310 15.27 -8.52 -11.03
CA GLY A 310 15.35 -9.40 -12.20
C GLY A 310 14.01 -9.59 -12.92
N ALA A 311 12.88 -9.40 -12.22
CA ALA A 311 11.54 -9.53 -12.80
C ALA A 311 11.05 -8.26 -13.53
N MET A 312 11.73 -7.12 -13.36
CA MET A 312 11.34 -5.87 -14.03
C MET A 312 11.52 -5.93 -15.55
N GLU A 313 12.59 -6.57 -16.04
CA GLU A 313 12.85 -6.64 -17.49
C GLU A 313 11.88 -7.58 -18.24
N PRO A 314 11.59 -8.82 -17.76
CA PRO A 314 10.51 -9.63 -18.30
C PRO A 314 9.17 -8.89 -18.34
N MET A 315 8.84 -8.16 -17.27
CA MET A 315 7.63 -7.35 -17.21
C MET A 315 7.62 -6.23 -18.27
N ARG A 316 8.74 -5.51 -18.41
CA ARG A 316 8.89 -4.45 -19.42
C ARG A 316 8.70 -4.99 -20.83
N LYS A 317 9.25 -6.18 -21.13
CA LYS A 317 9.07 -6.86 -22.42
C LYS A 317 7.61 -7.24 -22.66
N ALA A 318 6.95 -7.87 -21.69
CA ALA A 318 5.55 -8.24 -21.80
C ALA A 318 4.64 -7.01 -22.02
N LEU A 319 4.94 -5.91 -21.33
CA LEU A 319 4.17 -4.66 -21.40
C LEU A 319 4.35 -3.88 -22.72
N LYS A 320 5.35 -4.20 -23.56
CA LYS A 320 5.49 -3.61 -24.90
C LYS A 320 4.36 -4.03 -25.83
N GLY A 321 3.83 -5.24 -25.66
CA GLY A 321 2.74 -5.78 -26.48
C GLY A 321 1.35 -5.33 -26.03
N VAL A 322 1.24 -4.55 -24.94
CA VAL A 322 -0.05 -4.16 -24.36
C VAL A 322 -0.38 -2.72 -24.70
N THR A 323 -1.58 -2.54 -25.26
CA THR A 323 -2.15 -1.21 -25.53
C THR A 323 -2.74 -0.67 -24.24
N LEU A 324 -2.17 0.41 -23.72
CA LEU A 324 -2.66 1.08 -22.53
C LEU A 324 -3.60 2.22 -22.91
N MET A 325 -4.69 2.35 -22.16
CA MET A 325 -5.67 3.42 -22.28
C MET A 325 -5.68 4.29 -21.01
N VAL A 326 -6.22 5.50 -21.13
CA VAL A 326 -6.36 6.39 -19.98
C VAL A 326 -7.45 5.84 -19.05
N PRO A 327 -7.22 5.79 -17.72
CA PRO A 327 -8.23 5.31 -16.77
C PRO A 327 -9.55 6.08 -16.85
N ARG A 328 -10.68 5.37 -16.74
CA ARG A 328 -12.03 5.95 -16.64
C ARG A 328 -12.52 6.20 -15.21
N VAL A 329 -11.82 5.64 -14.24
CA VAL A 329 -12.03 5.87 -12.79
C VAL A 329 -10.67 6.11 -12.13
N ASN A 330 -10.66 6.65 -10.91
CA ASN A 330 -9.40 6.90 -10.20
C ASN A 330 -8.76 5.56 -9.79
N VAL A 331 -7.55 5.27 -10.28
CA VAL A 331 -6.80 4.06 -9.91
C VAL A 331 -5.62 4.42 -9.02
N TYR A 332 -5.36 3.66 -7.97
CA TYR A 332 -4.26 3.92 -7.04
C TYR A 332 -3.06 3.01 -7.32
N SER A 333 -1.87 3.61 -7.42
CA SER A 333 -0.63 2.91 -7.68
C SER A 333 0.04 2.44 -6.41
N ASN A 334 0.34 1.13 -6.31
CA ASN A 334 1.07 0.60 -5.16
C ASN A 334 2.51 1.12 -5.07
N TYR A 335 3.11 1.51 -6.20
CA TYR A 335 4.47 2.04 -6.25
C TYR A 335 4.55 3.47 -5.70
N THR A 336 3.65 4.35 -6.16
CA THR A 336 3.69 5.77 -5.78
C THR A 336 2.91 6.07 -4.51
N GLY A 337 1.93 5.22 -4.16
CA GLY A 337 0.99 5.45 -3.05
C GLY A 337 -0.02 6.56 -3.35
N LYS A 338 -0.22 6.88 -4.64
CA LYS A 338 -1.06 7.99 -5.14
C LYS A 338 -1.94 7.49 -6.28
N VAL A 339 -2.93 8.30 -6.66
CA VAL A 339 -3.68 8.08 -7.89
C VAL A 339 -2.72 8.08 -9.08
N TYR A 340 -2.88 7.14 -10.01
CA TYR A 340 -2.14 7.08 -11.26
C TYR A 340 -2.22 8.41 -12.01
N ASP A 341 -1.11 8.80 -12.63
CA ASP A 341 -1.13 9.87 -13.61
C ASP A 341 -1.94 9.43 -14.85
N ARG A 342 -2.39 10.39 -15.66
CA ARG A 342 -3.09 10.13 -16.92
C ARG A 342 -2.12 9.89 -18.09
N LYS A 343 -0.83 10.18 -17.94
CA LYS A 343 0.20 9.89 -18.93
C LYS A 343 0.49 8.39 -18.98
N LEU A 344 0.22 7.78 -20.13
CA LEU A 344 0.42 6.33 -20.35
C LEU A 344 1.86 5.86 -20.09
N ALA A 345 2.86 6.71 -20.37
CA ALA A 345 4.26 6.41 -20.08
C ALA A 345 4.53 6.24 -18.57
N GLU A 346 3.90 7.07 -17.73
CA GLU A 346 4.03 7.00 -16.27
C GLU A 346 3.27 5.81 -15.69
N ILE A 347 2.10 5.49 -16.25
CA ILE A 347 1.35 4.27 -15.92
C ILE A 347 2.24 3.04 -16.21
N ARG A 348 2.80 2.98 -17.42
CA ARG A 348 3.69 1.90 -17.86
C ARG A 348 4.90 1.73 -16.93
N ASN A 349 5.57 2.85 -16.59
CA ASN A 349 6.72 2.83 -15.70
C ASN A 349 6.35 2.37 -14.28
N SER A 350 5.22 2.84 -13.75
CA SER A 350 4.74 2.48 -12.41
C SER A 350 4.39 0.99 -12.30
N ILE A 351 3.77 0.40 -13.32
CA ILE A 351 3.47 -1.05 -13.39
C ILE A 351 4.76 -1.88 -13.27
N VAL A 352 5.82 -1.48 -13.99
CA VAL A 352 7.11 -2.19 -13.95
C VAL A 352 7.80 -2.00 -12.59
N LYS A 353 7.84 -0.77 -12.09
CA LYS A 353 8.49 -0.44 -10.80
C LYS A 353 7.81 -1.08 -9.60
N GLN A 354 6.51 -1.32 -9.67
CA GLN A 354 5.74 -1.98 -8.61
C GLN A 354 6.30 -3.34 -8.18
N ILE A 355 6.89 -4.10 -9.11
CA ILE A 355 7.38 -5.46 -8.86
C ILE A 355 8.47 -5.50 -7.79
N ALA A 356 9.38 -4.53 -7.82
CA ALA A 356 10.57 -4.47 -6.96
C ALA A 356 10.54 -3.31 -5.95
N SER A 357 9.39 -2.67 -5.79
CA SER A 357 9.20 -1.55 -4.86
C SER A 357 8.14 -1.87 -3.81
N PRO A 358 8.24 -1.29 -2.60
CA PRO A 358 7.27 -1.55 -1.56
C PRO A 358 5.85 -1.16 -1.96
N VAL A 359 4.89 -1.99 -1.57
CA VAL A 359 3.46 -1.71 -1.74
C VAL A 359 3.02 -0.67 -0.72
N LYS A 360 2.62 0.51 -1.19
CA LYS A 360 2.18 1.65 -0.37
C LYS A 360 0.68 1.60 -0.04
N TRP A 361 0.22 0.47 0.51
CA TRP A 361 -1.21 0.23 0.76
C TRP A 361 -1.78 1.15 1.84
N GLU A 362 -1.03 1.39 2.91
CA GLU A 362 -1.38 2.36 3.95
C GLU A 362 -1.68 3.74 3.35
N GLN A 363 -0.80 4.24 2.48
CA GLN A 363 -0.96 5.54 1.84
C GLN A 363 -2.22 5.58 0.96
N ILE A 364 -2.51 4.49 0.25
CA ILE A 364 -3.72 4.34 -0.56
C ILE A 364 -4.97 4.37 0.33
N LEU A 365 -5.00 3.58 1.41
CA LEU A 365 -6.12 3.55 2.35
C LEU A 365 -6.36 4.91 3.00
N GLN A 366 -5.30 5.64 3.35
CA GLN A 366 -5.42 7.00 3.87
C GLN A 366 -6.06 7.97 2.86
N LEU A 367 -5.69 7.88 1.57
CA LEU A 367 -6.32 8.70 0.53
C LEU A 367 -7.79 8.33 0.31
N LEU A 368 -8.12 7.04 0.36
CA LEU A 368 -9.50 6.55 0.23
C LEU A 368 -10.36 6.92 1.44
N TYR A 369 -9.80 6.87 2.65
CA TYR A 369 -10.47 7.29 3.87
C TYR A 369 -10.76 8.81 3.86
N ARG A 370 -9.82 9.64 3.41
CA ARG A 370 -9.97 11.11 3.30
C ARG A 370 -11.02 11.58 2.29
N LYS A 371 -11.71 10.66 1.60
CA LYS A 371 -12.76 10.96 0.64
C LYS A 371 -14.13 11.25 1.28
N HIS A 372 -14.30 10.94 2.56
CA HIS A 372 -15.56 11.21 3.26
C HIS A 372 -15.94 12.69 3.26
N GLN A 373 -17.24 12.98 3.30
CA GLN A 373 -17.80 14.33 3.43
C GLN A 373 -18.84 14.30 4.54
N ASP A 374 -18.73 15.18 5.54
CA ASP A 374 -19.65 15.23 6.70
C ASP A 374 -19.88 13.87 7.36
N TYR A 375 -18.80 13.08 7.51
CA TYR A 375 -18.81 11.70 8.01
C TYR A 375 -19.63 10.68 7.19
N LYS A 376 -20.05 11.03 5.97
CA LYS A 376 -20.58 10.09 4.98
C LYS A 376 -19.45 9.48 4.16
N PHE A 377 -19.55 8.18 3.89
CA PHE A 377 -18.53 7.40 3.20
C PHE A 377 -19.10 6.74 1.94
N PRO A 378 -18.25 6.51 0.92
CA PRO A 378 -18.62 5.63 -0.18
C PRO A 378 -18.70 4.17 0.29
N THR A 379 -19.32 3.32 -0.52
CA THR A 379 -19.24 1.87 -0.33
C THR A 379 -17.83 1.39 -0.71
N TYR A 380 -17.17 0.67 0.20
CA TYR A 380 -15.89 0.01 -0.07
C TYR A 380 -16.14 -1.47 -0.40
N MET A 381 -16.10 -1.83 -1.67
CA MET A 381 -16.43 -3.17 -2.13
C MET A 381 -15.16 -3.97 -2.42
N GLU A 382 -14.82 -4.95 -1.58
CA GLU A 382 -13.76 -5.93 -1.88
C GLU A 382 -14.30 -7.03 -2.79
N VAL A 383 -13.72 -7.13 -3.98
CA VAL A 383 -14.15 -8.02 -5.06
C VAL A 383 -13.05 -9.03 -5.33
N GLY A 384 -13.33 -10.31 -5.05
CA GLY A 384 -12.37 -11.39 -5.24
C GLY A 384 -12.37 -12.40 -4.08
N PRO A 385 -11.36 -13.29 -4.04
CA PRO A 385 -11.26 -14.26 -2.96
C PRO A 385 -10.89 -13.59 -1.63
N GLY A 386 -11.35 -14.14 -0.51
CA GLY A 386 -10.99 -13.66 0.82
C GLY A 386 -11.68 -12.36 1.23
N ARG A 387 -11.20 -11.78 2.35
CA ARG A 387 -11.71 -10.57 3.01
C ARG A 387 -10.59 -9.74 3.67
N GLN A 388 -9.38 -9.86 3.11
CA GLN A 388 -8.18 -9.35 3.78
C GLN A 388 -8.15 -7.82 3.73
N LEU A 389 -8.64 -7.21 2.65
CA LEU A 389 -8.62 -5.75 2.50
C LEU A 389 -9.63 -5.08 3.43
N GLY A 390 -10.80 -5.67 3.63
CA GLY A 390 -11.78 -5.25 4.64
C GLY A 390 -11.19 -5.29 6.05
N ALA A 391 -10.46 -6.36 6.38
CA ALA A 391 -9.77 -6.46 7.67
C ALA A 391 -8.70 -5.34 7.84
N MET A 392 -7.96 -4.99 6.79
CA MET A 392 -7.04 -3.85 6.83
C MET A 392 -7.77 -2.50 6.92
N LEU A 393 -8.87 -2.32 6.19
CA LEU A 393 -9.69 -1.12 6.25
C LEU A 393 -10.25 -0.89 7.66
N LEU A 394 -10.66 -1.95 8.36
CA LEU A 394 -11.09 -1.90 9.76
C LEU A 394 -9.99 -1.37 10.68
N GLN A 395 -8.73 -1.73 10.43
CA GLN A 395 -7.58 -1.24 11.21
C GLN A 395 -7.28 0.24 10.96
N VAL A 396 -7.66 0.78 9.79
CA VAL A 396 -7.50 2.19 9.45
C VAL A 396 -8.67 3.03 9.95
N SER A 397 -9.91 2.58 9.72
CA SER A 397 -11.10 3.33 10.08
C SER A 397 -12.32 2.42 10.28
N LYS A 398 -12.79 2.34 11.53
CA LYS A 398 -14.05 1.66 11.88
C LYS A 398 -15.25 2.30 11.18
N LYS A 399 -15.22 3.61 10.91
CA LYS A 399 -16.30 4.34 10.23
C LYS A 399 -16.38 3.92 8.76
N ALA A 400 -15.25 3.94 8.05
CA ALA A 400 -15.19 3.47 6.66
C ALA A 400 -15.58 1.99 6.54
N TYR A 401 -15.13 1.14 7.47
CA TYR A 401 -15.46 -0.28 7.49
C TYR A 401 -16.97 -0.56 7.66
N LYS A 402 -17.76 0.33 8.27
CA LYS A 402 -19.23 0.16 8.31
C LYS A 402 -19.87 0.16 6.92
N HIS A 403 -19.19 0.71 5.92
CA HIS A 403 -19.63 0.75 4.52
C HIS A 403 -18.87 -0.27 3.65
N TYR A 404 -18.22 -1.25 4.27
CA TYR A 404 -17.51 -2.32 3.58
C TYR A 404 -18.47 -3.44 3.16
N GLU A 405 -18.33 -3.88 1.91
CA GLU A 405 -19.03 -5.03 1.34
C GLU A 405 -18.01 -5.98 0.70
N ASN A 406 -18.33 -7.28 0.68
CA ASN A 406 -17.49 -8.29 0.03
C ASN A 406 -18.29 -9.05 -1.01
N VAL A 407 -17.83 -9.02 -2.26
CA VAL A 407 -18.32 -9.88 -3.33
C VAL A 407 -17.32 -11.01 -3.52
N ALA A 408 -17.62 -12.15 -2.89
CA ALA A 408 -16.74 -13.30 -2.89
C ALA A 408 -16.68 -13.95 -4.27
N ALA A 409 -15.46 -14.32 -4.68
CA ALA A 409 -15.21 -15.09 -5.90
C ALA A 409 -15.69 -16.53 -5.81
#